data_AF-A0A949HAA0-F1
#
_entry.id   AF-A0A949HAA0-F1
#
_cell.length_a   1.000
_cell.length_b   1.000
_cell.length_c   1.000
_cell.angle_alpha   90.00
_cell.angle_beta   90.00
_cell.angle_gamma   90.00
#
_symmetry.space_group_name_H-M   'P 1'
#
loop_
_entity.id
_entity.type
_entity.pdbx_description
1 polymer ?
#
loop_
_entity_poly.entity_id
_entity_poly.type
_entity_poly.pdbx_seq_one_letter_code
_entity_poly.pdbx_strand_id
1 'polypeptide(L)'
;FSASDGSGRVGKVRPCLVLSVSDTEIRYRAIHSTGGSMHRVGEGVKLRDWDAAGLDNASVVSPEVRFLLLDGPLAPERRIGRLSEADLRRVLG
;
A
#
# COMPACT_ATOMS: atom_id res chain seq x y z
N PHE A 1 4.81 -6.70 -6.24
CA PHE A 1 5.71 -6.11 -7.23
C PHE A 1 6.79 -5.32 -6.53
N SER A 2 8.01 -5.52 -7.01
CA SER A 2 9.20 -4.80 -6.59
C SER A 2 9.32 -3.52 -7.39
N ALA A 3 9.07 -2.37 -6.76
CA ALA A 3 9.32 -1.05 -7.35
C ALA A 3 10.83 -0.78 -7.45
N SER A 4 11.48 -1.26 -8.52
CA SER A 4 12.88 -0.93 -8.80
C SER A 4 12.99 0.54 -9.21
N ASP A 5 13.62 1.35 -8.37
CA ASP A 5 13.77 2.80 -8.53
C ASP A 5 14.93 3.19 -9.48
N GLY A 6 15.21 2.38 -10.49
CA GLY A 6 16.31 2.64 -11.44
C GLY A 6 17.73 2.51 -10.86
N SER A 7 17.89 2.14 -9.58
CA SER A 7 19.20 2.00 -8.91
C SER A 7 19.83 0.61 -8.99
N GLY A 8 19.24 -0.34 -9.74
CA GLY A 8 19.64 -1.75 -9.70
C GLY A 8 19.30 -2.46 -8.39
N ARG A 9 18.67 -1.77 -7.43
CA ARG A 9 18.04 -2.39 -6.27
C ARG A 9 16.63 -2.77 -6.65
N VAL A 10 16.36 -4.07 -6.73
CA VAL A 10 15.00 -4.61 -6.76
C VAL A 10 14.29 -4.04 -5.54
N GLY A 11 13.43 -3.04 -5.75
CA GLY A 11 12.79 -2.37 -4.62
C GLY A 11 12.03 -3.37 -3.79
N LYS A 12 12.04 -3.18 -2.46
CA LYS A 12 11.29 -4.07 -1.57
C LYS A 12 9.84 -4.12 -2.04
N VAL A 13 9.33 -5.32 -2.32
CA VAL A 13 7.90 -5.55 -2.49
C VAL A 13 7.20 -5.08 -1.23
N ARG A 14 6.19 -4.24 -1.39
CA ARG A 14 5.40 -3.74 -0.26
C ARG A 14 3.91 -3.92 -0.54
N PRO A 15 3.11 -4.22 0.49
CA PRO A 15 1.67 -4.16 0.36
C PRO A 15 1.23 -2.72 0.02
N CYS A 16 0.15 -2.62 -0.74
CA CYS A 16 -0.50 -1.36 -1.07
C CYS A 16 -2.02 -1.50 -0.93
N LEU A 17 -2.68 -0.39 -0.63
CA LEU A 17 -4.13 -0.27 -0.73
C LEU A 17 -4.48 0.23 -2.13
N VAL A 18 -5.15 -0.61 -2.92
CA VAL A 18 -5.72 -0.20 -4.20
C VAL A 18 -6.98 0.64 -3.94
N LEU A 19 -7.03 1.83 -4.52
CA LEU A 19 -8.15 2.76 -4.44
C LEU A 19 -9.08 2.62 -5.65
N SER A 20 -8.50 2.47 -6.83
CA SER A 20 -9.23 2.25 -8.08
C SER A 20 -8.35 1.57 -9.12
N VAL A 21 -8.98 0.90 -10.05
CA VAL A 21 -8.36 0.29 -11.24
C VAL A 21 -9.10 0.81 -12.45
N SER A 22 -8.38 1.29 -13.46
CA SER A 22 -8.89 1.63 -14.78
C SER A 22 -8.29 0.69 -15.83
N ASP A 23 -8.55 0.92 -17.11
CA ASP A 23 -7.99 0.13 -18.20
C ASP A 23 -6.47 0.30 -18.37
N THR A 24 -5.91 1.39 -17.83
CA THR A 24 -4.49 1.74 -18.05
C THR A 24 -3.70 1.88 -16.76
N GLU A 25 -4.36 2.17 -15.64
CA GLU A 25 -3.68 2.50 -14.39
C GLU A 25 -4.37 1.97 -13.12
N ILE A 26 -3.56 1.84 -12.08
CA ILE A 26 -3.98 1.55 -10.71
C ILE A 26 -3.61 2.73 -9.84
N ARG A 27 -4.61 3.27 -9.14
CA ARG A 27 -4.40 4.28 -8.10
C ARG A 27 -4.30 3.57 -6.76
N TYR A 28 -3.26 3.86 -6.00
CA TYR A 28 -2.99 3.16 -4.74
C TYR A 28 -2.37 4.06 -3.68
N ARG A 29 -2.40 3.61 -2.43
CA ARG A 29 -1.62 4.16 -1.32
C ARG A 29 -0.68 3.09 -0.77
N ALA A 30 0.54 3.48 -0.43
CA ALA A 30 1.52 2.55 0.12
C ALA A 30 1.16 2.14 1.57
N ILE A 31 1.42 0.89 1.92
CA ILE A 31 1.29 0.38 3.28
C ILE A 31 2.69 0.15 3.87
N HIS A 32 2.92 0.68 5.06
CA HIS A 32 4.19 0.60 5.78
C HIS A 32 3.99 -0.11 7.12
N SER A 33 4.93 -0.95 7.51
CA SER A 33 4.99 -1.46 8.89
C SER A 33 5.25 -0.33 9.88
N THR A 34 4.62 -0.36 11.05
CA THR A 34 4.80 0.65 12.10
C THR A 34 6.22 0.69 12.66
N GLY A 35 6.96 -0.42 12.62
CA GLY A 35 8.38 -0.48 13.01
C GLY A 35 9.35 0.13 11.98
N GLY A 36 8.86 0.61 10.84
CA GLY A 36 9.68 1.19 9.77
C GLY A 36 9.98 2.69 9.97
N SER A 37 11.05 3.17 9.35
CA SER A 37 11.53 4.56 9.43
C SER A 37 10.49 5.63 9.03
N MET A 38 9.47 5.28 8.23
CA MET A 38 8.38 6.20 7.83
C MET A 38 7.34 6.48 8.93
N HIS A 39 7.31 5.73 10.03
CA HIS A 39 6.39 6.01 11.13
C HIS A 39 6.67 7.35 11.85
N ARG A 40 7.79 8.02 11.52
CA ARG A 40 8.24 9.26 12.15
C ARG A 40 7.56 10.54 11.65
N VAL A 41 6.76 10.48 10.58
CA VAL A 41 6.18 11.69 9.96
C VAL A 41 4.75 11.98 10.42
N GLY A 42 4.07 11.07 11.14
CA GLY A 42 2.77 11.33 11.77
C GLY A 42 1.56 11.47 10.82
N GLU A 43 1.77 11.47 9.50
CA GLU A 43 0.72 11.78 8.52
C GLU A 43 -0.06 10.56 7.98
N GLY A 44 0.18 9.35 8.50
CA GLY A 44 -0.44 8.11 8.02
C GLY A 44 -1.56 7.56 8.91
N VAL A 45 -2.49 6.79 8.32
CA VAL A 45 -3.61 6.17 9.04
C VAL A 45 -3.21 4.78 9.54
N LYS A 46 -3.17 4.61 10.86
CA LYS A 46 -2.93 3.30 11.49
C LYS A 46 -4.11 2.36 11.30
N LEU A 47 -3.84 1.19 10.72
CA LEU A 47 -4.79 0.11 10.56
C LEU A 47 -4.98 -0.61 11.90
N ARG A 48 -6.24 -0.80 12.30
CA ARG A 48 -6.60 -1.53 13.51
C ARG A 48 -6.72 -3.02 13.23
N ASP A 49 -7.34 -3.35 12.09
CA ASP A 49 -7.65 -4.73 11.70
C ASP A 49 -6.64 -5.25 10.67
N TRP A 50 -5.35 -4.95 10.87
CA TRP A 50 -4.28 -5.25 9.91
C TRP A 50 -4.08 -6.76 9.70
N ASP A 51 -4.21 -7.56 10.76
CA ASP A 51 -4.07 -9.02 10.71
C ASP A 51 -5.22 -9.65 9.90
N ALA A 52 -6.45 -9.22 10.15
CA ALA A 52 -7.62 -9.62 9.38
C ALA A 52 -7.53 -9.20 7.89
N ALA A 53 -6.75 -8.15 7.58
CA ALA A 53 -6.43 -7.74 6.22
C ALA A 53 -5.29 -8.54 5.58
N GLY A 54 -4.72 -9.54 6.27
CA GLY A 54 -3.65 -10.41 5.81
C GLY A 54 -2.26 -9.80 5.87
N LEU A 55 -2.05 -8.75 6.67
CA LEU A 55 -0.74 -8.12 6.86
C LEU A 55 0.01 -8.82 7.99
N ASP A 56 1.31 -9.05 7.82
CA ASP A 56 2.12 -9.75 8.85
C ASP A 56 2.42 -8.90 10.09
N ASN A 57 2.23 -7.58 9.99
CA ASN A 57 2.61 -6.63 11.03
C ASN A 57 1.62 -5.48 11.12
N ALA A 58 1.58 -4.86 12.31
CA ALA A 58 0.92 -3.58 12.51
C ALA A 58 1.39 -2.58 11.45
N SER A 59 0.42 -1.94 10.80
CA SER A 59 0.65 -1.23 9.54
C SER A 59 -0.05 0.12 9.49
N VAL A 60 0.51 1.01 8.66
CA VAL A 60 0.06 2.37 8.43
C VAL A 60 -0.09 2.60 6.94
N VAL A 61 -1.21 3.19 6.54
CA VAL A 61 -1.44 3.62 5.15
C VAL A 61 -0.92 5.04 4.98
N SER A 62 -0.08 5.25 3.95
CA SER A 62 0.38 6.58 3.56
C SER A 62 -0.79 7.45 3.05
N PRO A 63 -0.84 8.75 3.35
CA PRO A 63 -1.85 9.65 2.79
C PRO A 63 -1.67 9.88 1.28
N GLU A 64 -0.44 9.71 0.77
CA GLU A 64 -0.06 10.00 -0.62
C GLU A 64 -0.66 8.97 -1.59
N VAL A 65 -1.42 9.45 -2.57
CA VAL A 65 -1.92 8.64 -3.69
C VAL A 65 -0.85 8.54 -4.77
N ARG A 66 -0.57 7.32 -5.19
CA ARG A 66 0.38 6.98 -6.25
C ARG A 66 -0.32 6.19 -7.37
N PHE A 67 0.37 6.08 -8.50
CA PHE A 67 -0.16 5.48 -9.72
C PHE A 67 0.83 4.43 -10.27
N LEU A 68 0.29 3.36 -10.85
CA LEU A 68 1.03 2.33 -11.58
C LEU A 68 0.33 2.08 -12.91
N LEU A 69 1.10 1.92 -13.99
CA LEU A 69 0.56 1.45 -15.25
C LEU A 69 0.34 -0.07 -15.19
N LEU A 70 -0.80 -0.55 -15.69
CA LEU A 70 -1.14 -1.98 -15.68
C LEU A 70 -0.15 -2.83 -16.48
N ASP A 71 0.28 -2.31 -17.63
CA ASP A 71 1.27 -2.96 -18.50
C ASP A 71 2.73 -2.64 -18.08
N GLY A 72 2.89 -1.94 -16.96
CA GLY A 72 4.19 -1.58 -16.42
C GLY A 72 4.86 -2.76 -15.70
N PRO A 73 6.20 -2.71 -15.53
CA PRO A 73 6.95 -3.76 -14.82
C PRO A 73 6.60 -3.88 -13.32
N LEU A 74 5.70 -3.04 -12.82
CA LEU A 74 5.39 -2.81 -11.42
C LEU A 74 3.91 -3.02 -11.08
N ALA A 75 3.19 -3.94 -11.76
CA ALA A 75 1.75 -4.15 -11.56
C ALA A 75 1.39 -4.65 -10.11
N PRO A 76 0.26 -5.31 -9.80
CA PRO A 76 0.00 -5.98 -8.50
C PRO A 76 0.01 -7.52 -8.61
N GLU A 77 0.81 -8.25 -7.80
CA GLU A 77 1.13 -9.68 -8.08
C GLU A 77 0.00 -10.59 -7.63
N ARG A 78 -0.54 -10.22 -6.48
CA ARG A 78 -1.60 -10.97 -5.81
C ARG A 78 -2.37 -10.04 -4.89
N ARG A 79 -3.62 -10.39 -4.69
CA ARG A 79 -4.42 -9.85 -3.59
C ARG A 79 -4.02 -10.57 -2.30
N ILE A 80 -3.70 -9.80 -1.26
CA ILE A 80 -3.35 -10.34 0.06
C ILE A 80 -4.58 -10.39 0.98
N GLY A 81 -5.47 -9.41 0.90
CA GLY A 81 -6.68 -9.36 1.72
C GLY A 81 -7.61 -8.20 1.38
N ARG A 82 -8.38 -7.76 2.38
CA ARG A 82 -9.28 -6.60 2.31
C ARG A 82 -9.24 -5.87 3.65
N LEU A 83 -9.19 -4.53 3.62
CA LEU A 83 -9.36 -3.74 4.83
C LEU A 83 -10.79 -3.87 5.38
N SER A 84 -10.93 -3.81 6.70
CA SER A 84 -12.25 -3.67 7.32
C SER A 84 -12.92 -2.36 6.87
N GLU A 85 -14.24 -2.31 6.93
CA GLU A 85 -14.98 -1.11 6.55
C GLU A 85 -14.62 0.09 7.45
N ALA A 86 -14.38 -0.16 8.74
CA ALA A 86 -13.96 0.86 9.68
C ALA A 86 -12.60 1.46 9.31
N ASP A 87 -11.60 0.64 8.98
CA ASP A 87 -10.30 1.14 8.54
C ASP A 87 -10.38 1.79 7.16
N LEU A 88 -11.18 1.25 6.23
CA LEU A 88 -11.38 1.85 4.91
C LEU A 88 -11.96 3.26 5.02
N ARG A 89 -13.00 3.48 5.84
CA ARG A 89 -13.59 4.81 6.06
C ARG A 89 -12.57 5.79 6.63
N ARG A 90 -11.71 5.35 7.54
CA ARG A 90 -10.65 6.20 8.13
C ARG A 90 -9.54 6.54 7.16
N VAL A 91 -9.29 5.67 6.19
CA VAL A 91 -8.30 5.92 5.14
C VAL A 91 -8.86 6.86 4.07
N LEU A 92 -10.15 6.74 3.73
CA LEU A 92 -10.78 7.52 2.66
C LEU A 92 -11.36 8.87 3.10
N GLY A 93 -11.75 9.00 4.36
CA GLY A 93 -12.22 10.25 4.97
C GLY A 93 -11.09 11.17 5.38
#